data_AF-A0A5K1AID2-F1
#
_entry.id   AF-A0A5K1AID2-F1
#
_cell.length_a   1.000
_cell.length_b   1.000
_cell.length_c   1.000
_cell.angle_alpha   90.00
_cell.angle_beta   90.00
_cell.angle_gamma   90.00
#
_symmetry.space_group_name_H-M   'P 1'
#
loop_
_entity.id
_entity.type
_entity.pdbx_description
1 polymer ?
#
loop_
_entity_poly.entity_id
_entity_poly.type
_entity_poly.pdbx_seq_one_letter_code
_entity_poly.pdbx_strand_id
1 'polypeptide(L)' 'YVSMEDFENGVKCYQGALRIDSRHYNAWYGLGMIYLRQEKFEFAEHHFRSAFQINPRSSVLMCYLGMALHALK' A
#
# COMPACT_ATOMS: atom_id res chain seq x y z
N TYR A 1 -1.68 -6.50 -20.86
CA TYR A 1 -0.62 -5.51 -21.14
C TYR A 1 -0.78 -4.24 -20.31
N VAL A 2 -1.98 -3.65 -20.20
CA VAL A 2 -2.25 -2.43 -19.41
C VAL A 2 -1.83 -2.56 -17.92
N SER A 3 -2.11 -3.68 -17.27
CA SER A 3 -1.96 -3.80 -15.81
C SER A 3 -0.53 -3.65 -15.27
N MET A 4 0.48 -4.21 -15.93
CA MET A 4 1.86 -4.20 -15.38
C MET A 4 2.52 -2.83 -15.48
N GLU A 5 2.34 -2.16 -16.62
CA GLU A 5 2.90 -0.82 -16.86
C GLU A 5 2.27 0.22 -15.92
N ASP A 6 0.95 0.12 -15.68
CA ASP A 6 0.25 0.98 -14.73
C ASP A 6 0.71 0.74 -13.27
N PHE A 7 1.01 -0.51 -12.90
CA PHE A 7 1.54 -0.80 -11.57
C PHE A 7 2.94 -0.23 -11.37
N GLU A 8 3.84 -0.37 -12.34
CA GLU A 8 5.20 0.17 -12.24
C GLU A 8 5.22 1.69 -12.19
N ASN A 9 4.39 2.35 -13.01
CA ASN A 9 4.21 3.80 -12.96
C ASN A 9 3.60 4.24 -11.64
N GLY A 10 2.57 3.53 -11.14
CA GLY A 10 1.95 3.80 -9.85
C GLY A 10 2.95 3.71 -8.68
N VAL A 11 3.79 2.67 -8.67
CA VAL A 11 4.85 2.51 -7.65
C VAL A 11 5.81 3.69 -7.68
N LYS A 12 6.28 4.11 -8.87
CA LYS A 12 7.18 5.27 -9.01
C LYS A 12 6.53 6.56 -8.51
N CYS A 13 5.26 6.78 -8.82
CA CYS A 13 4.51 7.95 -8.35
C CYS A 13 4.42 7.99 -6.83
N TYR A 14 4.02 6.89 -6.18
CA TYR A 14 3.90 6.84 -4.73
C TYR A 14 5.26 6.89 -4.02
N GLN A 15 6.30 6.27 -4.58
CA GLN A 15 7.66 6.42 -4.05
C GLN A 15 8.15 7.86 -4.15
N GLY A 16 7.84 8.57 -5.24
CA GLY A 16 8.10 10.00 -5.38
C GLY A 16 7.40 10.82 -4.29
N ALA A 17 6.12 10.52 -4.04
CA ALA A 17 5.37 11.16 -2.96
C ALA A 17 6.00 10.91 -1.58
N LEU A 18 6.45 9.67 -1.30
CA LEU A 18 7.12 9.32 -0.04
C LEU A 18 8.51 9.94 0.12
N ARG A 19 9.19 10.29 -0.98
CA ARG A 19 10.45 11.06 -0.93
C ARG A 19 10.22 12.51 -0.51
N ILE A 20 9.07 13.07 -0.87
CA ILE A 20 8.69 14.44 -0.50
C ILE A 20 8.12 14.45 0.93
N ASP A 21 7.22 13.52 1.23
CA ASP A 21 6.62 13.33 2.55
C ASP A 21 6.59 11.85 2.94
N SER A 22 7.55 11.46 3.77
CA SER A 22 7.67 10.08 4.29
C SER A 22 6.50 9.68 5.20
N ARG A 23 5.76 10.66 5.75
CA ARG A 23 4.56 10.44 6.58
C ARG A 23 3.27 10.55 5.76
N HIS A 24 3.35 10.49 4.43
CA HIS A 24 2.15 10.50 3.60
C HIS A 24 1.46 9.12 3.59
N TYR A 25 0.51 8.90 4.49
CA TYR A 25 -0.18 7.60 4.61
C TYR A 25 -0.94 7.18 3.33
N ASN A 26 -1.45 8.11 2.51
CA ASN A 26 -2.11 7.76 1.24
C ASN A 26 -1.11 7.15 0.25
N ALA A 27 0.14 7.58 0.25
CA ALA A 27 1.15 7.02 -0.62
C ALA A 27 1.53 5.59 -0.19
N TRP A 28 1.68 5.36 1.12
CA TRP A 28 1.82 4.01 1.66
C TRP A 28 0.62 3.11 1.34
N TYR A 29 -0.61 3.63 1.49
CA TYR A 29 -1.84 2.93 1.11
C TYR A 29 -1.88 2.59 -0.38
N GLY A 30 -1.50 3.54 -1.24
CA GLY A 30 -1.45 3.36 -2.68
C GLY A 30 -0.47 2.28 -3.12
N LEU A 31 0.72 2.25 -2.51
CA LEU A 31 1.67 1.14 -2.71
C LEU A 31 1.08 -0.19 -2.25
N GLY A 32 0.50 -0.24 -1.05
CA GLY A 32 -0.14 -1.45 -0.53
C GLY A 32 -1.22 -1.99 -1.46
N MET A 33 -2.04 -1.10 -2.04
CA MET A 33 -3.07 -1.49 -3.01
C MET A 33 -2.48 -2.07 -4.29
N ILE A 34 -1.40 -1.49 -4.82
CA ILE A 34 -0.74 -2.02 -6.01
C ILE A 34 -0.20 -3.42 -5.74
N TYR A 35 0.45 -3.65 -4.60
CA TYR A 35 0.96 -4.98 -4.25
C TYR A 35 -0.16 -5.98 -3.96
N LEU A 36 -1.26 -5.55 -3.34
CA LEU A 36 -2.43 -6.39 -3.12
C LEU A 36 -3.06 -6.83 -4.45
N ARG A 37 -3.10 -5.95 -5.45
CA ARG A 37 -3.56 -6.28 -6.82
C ARG A 37 -2.61 -7.18 -7.59
N GLN A 38 -1.33 -7.22 -7.21
CA GLN A 38 -0.33 -8.15 -7.73
C GLN A 38 -0.27 -9.46 -6.91
N GLU A 39 -1.18 -9.67 -5.96
CA GLU A 39 -1.21 -10.84 -5.06
C GLU A 39 0.08 -10.99 -4.21
N LYS A 40 0.86 -9.90 -4.11
CA LYS A 40 2.08 -9.80 -3.30
C LYS A 40 1.71 -9.37 -1.89
N PHE A 41 1.01 -10.24 -1.18
CA PHE A 41 0.39 -9.91 0.11
C PHE A 41 1.39 -9.51 1.21
N GLU A 42 2.62 -10.03 1.19
CA GLU A 42 3.66 -9.66 2.17
C GLU A 42 4.05 -8.17 2.03
N PHE A 43 4.25 -7.72 0.79
CA PHE A 43 4.55 -6.31 0.51
C PHE A 43 3.35 -5.42 0.77
N ALA A 44 2.14 -5.90 0.48
CA ALA A 44 0.90 -5.18 0.79
C ALA A 44 0.73 -4.96 2.30
N GLU A 45 0.92 -6.00 3.11
CA GLU A 45 0.87 -5.92 4.58
C GLU A 45 1.84 -4.88 5.12
N HIS A 46 3.10 -4.94 4.68
CA HIS A 46 4.13 -4.02 5.13
C HIS A 46 3.76 -2.56 4.89
N HIS A 47 3.21 -2.24 3.71
CA HIS A 47 2.82 -0.89 3.35
C HIS A 47 1.53 -0.44 4.02
N PHE A 48 0.52 -1.30 4.15
CA PHE A 48 -0.69 -0.98 4.91
C PHE A 48 -0.39 -0.78 6.40
N ARG A 49 0.52 -1.58 6.97
CA ARG A 49 1.00 -1.40 8.35
C ARG A 49 1.69 -0.06 8.51
N SER A 50 2.55 0.34 7.58
CA SER A 50 3.21 1.65 7.59
C SER A 50 2.21 2.80 7.50
N ALA A 51 1.21 2.69 6.61
CA ALA A 51 0.12 3.65 6.52
C ALA A 51 -0.69 3.74 7.83
N PHE A 52 -0.99 2.60 8.44
CA PHE A 52 -1.76 2.52 9.68
C PHE A 52 -0.99 3.08 10.88
N GLN A 53 0.33 2.89 10.95
CA GLN A 53 1.16 3.52 12.00
C GLN A 53 1.11 5.05 11.94
N ILE A 54 0.99 5.62 10.75
CA ILE A 54 0.86 7.07 10.56
C ILE A 54 -0.56 7.54 10.92
N ASN A 55 -1.59 6.82 10.46
CA ASN A 55 -2.99 7.15 10.73
C ASN A 55 -3.75 5.95 11.34
N PRO A 56 -3.55 5.68 12.64
CA PRO A 56 -4.12 4.50 13.31
C PRO A 56 -5.63 4.61 13.52
N ARG A 57 -6.21 5.80 13.31
CA ARG A 57 -7.65 6.03 13.45
C ARG A 57 -8.43 5.71 12.17
N SER A 58 -7.73 5.40 11.08
CA SER A 58 -8.37 5.05 9.80
C SER A 58 -8.86 3.61 9.82
N SER A 59 -10.18 3.43 9.91
CA SER A 59 -10.85 2.13 9.79
C SER A 59 -10.58 1.48 8.42
N VAL A 60 -10.39 2.29 7.39
CA VAL A 60 -10.06 1.84 6.03
C VAL A 60 -8.71 1.11 6.03
N LEU A 61 -7.66 1.74 6.59
CA LEU A 61 -6.33 1.13 6.64
C LEU A 61 -6.32 -0.16 7.48
N MET A 62 -7.07 -0.15 8.58
CA MET A 62 -7.23 -1.34 9.42
C MET A 62 -7.90 -2.50 8.66
N CYS A 63 -8.93 -2.21 7.85
CA CYS A 63 -9.59 -3.19 7.01
C CYS A 63 -8.64 -3.78 5.95
N TYR A 64 -7.89 -2.93 5.24
CA TYR A 64 -6.93 -3.38 4.24
C TYR A 64 -5.76 -4.18 4.82
N LEU A 65 -5.26 -3.76 6.00
CA LEU A 65 -4.27 -4.55 6.73
C LEU A 65 -4.82 -5.92 7.12
N GLY A 66 -6.06 -5.98 7.61
CA GLY A 66 -6.75 -7.22 7.91
C GLY A 66 -6.93 -8.13 6.70
N MET A 67 -7.32 -7.56 5.55
CA MET A 67 -7.43 -8.30 4.29
C MET A 67 -6.08 -8.85 3.81
N ALA A 68 -5.00 -8.05 3.88
CA ALA A 68 -3.67 -8.51 3.52
C ALA A 68 -3.18 -9.63 4.45
N LEU A 69 -3.39 -9.50 5.76
CA LEU A 69 -3.06 -10.53 6.74
C LEU A 69 -3.89 -11.81 6.57
N HIS A 70 -5.16 -11.68 6.18
CA HIS A 70 -6.01 -12.84 5.90
C HIS A 70 -5.55 -13.59 4.64
N ALA A 71 -5.13 -12.86 3.60
CA ALA A 71 -4.62 -13.44 2.36
C ALA A 71 -3.22 -14.07 2.48
N LEU A 72 -2.45 -13.71 3.51
CA LEU A 72 -1.14 -14.30 3.83
C LEU A 72 -1.24 -15.68 4.50
N LYS A 73 -2.43 -16.08 4.93
CA LYS A 73 -2.67 -17.24 5.79
C LYS A 73 -3.17 -18.42 4.99
#